data_AF-A0A3C1DLP9-F1
#
_entry.id   AF-A0A3C1DLP9-F1
#
_cell.length_a   1.000
_cell.length_b   1.000
_cell.length_c   1.000
_cell.angle_alpha   90.00
_cell.angle_beta   90.00
_cell.angle_gamma   90.00
#
_symmetry.space_group_name_H-M   'P 1'
#
loop_
_entity.id
_entity.type
_entity.pdbx_description
1 polymer ?
#
loop_
_entity_poly.entity_id
_entity_poly.type
_entity_poly.pdbx_seq_one_letter_code
_entity_poly.pdbx_strand_id
1 'polypeptide(L)'
;MVDDAWRGDTYAHLRAARTNEQWPLYAEFAGLQERGLRKQALAKAKLFADEMSPQPLSQRWAFVSWLCTDVLAERVVTQPVVPMPLRSEVVVPTLFEQRTADPSDVRATIWLVGRFTSEVYEVAGPGAIDPPAELLRNQLEATPDSVAVRQCLARHLLRTVEDDAHHLSESRYLGDADLNQHRLLEIRELIPDSGDPLRAAAERERQLLHAWQEFSTSGETDFDAWCVHGNIEPPAGNAYYYYYEN
;
A
#
# COMPACT_ATOMS: atom_id res chain seq x y z
N MET A 1 -24.45 -17.91 -19.11
CA MET A 1 -24.06 -16.56 -18.65
C MET A 1 -23.31 -16.77 -17.37
N VAL A 2 -21.99 -16.65 -17.41
CA VAL A 2 -21.14 -16.74 -16.20
C VAL A 2 -21.23 -15.38 -15.55
N ASP A 3 -21.67 -15.37 -14.30
CA ASP A 3 -21.87 -14.17 -13.50
C ASP A 3 -20.50 -13.58 -13.16
N ASP A 4 -20.13 -12.50 -13.86
CA ASP A 4 -18.87 -11.74 -13.73
C ASP A 4 -18.86 -10.87 -12.45
N ALA A 5 -19.54 -11.33 -11.39
CA ALA A 5 -19.80 -10.57 -10.16
C ALA A 5 -18.52 -10.05 -9.48
N TRP A 6 -17.41 -10.81 -9.52
CA TRP A 6 -16.12 -10.39 -8.96
C TRP A 6 -15.44 -9.26 -9.76
N ARG A 7 -15.71 -9.15 -11.06
CA ARG A 7 -15.28 -7.99 -11.86
C ARG A 7 -16.14 -6.76 -11.55
N GLY A 8 -17.41 -6.96 -11.20
CA GLY A 8 -18.38 -5.88 -10.97
C GLY A 8 -17.89 -4.80 -10.00
N ASP A 9 -17.39 -5.19 -8.84
CA ASP A 9 -16.97 -4.25 -7.80
C ASP A 9 -15.59 -3.64 -8.10
N THR A 10 -14.66 -4.46 -8.60
CA THR A 10 -13.31 -4.03 -8.98
C THR A 10 -13.31 -2.94 -10.06
N TYR A 11 -14.31 -2.92 -10.96
CA TYR A 11 -14.42 -1.90 -11.99
C TYR A 11 -15.34 -0.73 -11.62
N ALA A 12 -16.09 -0.75 -10.51
CA ALA A 12 -17.09 0.28 -10.20
C ALA A 12 -16.54 1.71 -10.27
N HIS A 13 -15.34 1.94 -9.75
CA HIS A 13 -14.67 3.25 -9.81
C HIS A 13 -14.18 3.61 -11.22
N LEU A 14 -13.68 2.64 -12.00
CA LEU A 14 -13.37 2.84 -13.42
C LEU A 14 -14.65 3.15 -14.24
N ARG A 15 -15.79 2.55 -13.86
CA ARG A 15 -17.07 2.82 -14.52
C ARG A 15 -17.53 4.26 -14.27
N ALA A 16 -17.35 4.78 -13.05
CA ALA A 16 -17.63 6.18 -12.74
C ALA A 16 -16.68 7.14 -13.48
N ALA A 17 -15.42 6.74 -13.68
CA ALA A 17 -14.45 7.54 -14.43
C ALA A 17 -14.81 7.73 -15.92
N ARG A 18 -15.59 6.82 -16.53
CA ARG A 18 -15.96 6.89 -17.96
C ARG A 18 -16.79 8.11 -18.33
N THR A 19 -17.53 8.66 -17.38
CA THR A 19 -18.43 9.81 -17.60
C THR A 19 -17.80 11.10 -17.10
N ASN A 20 -16.51 11.08 -16.75
CA ASN A 20 -15.83 12.27 -16.28
C ASN A 20 -15.56 13.22 -17.46
N GLU A 21 -16.31 14.32 -17.51
CA GLU A 21 -16.19 15.35 -18.56
C GLU A 21 -14.92 16.20 -18.43
N GLN A 22 -14.33 16.27 -17.23
CA GLN A 22 -13.12 17.04 -16.97
C GLN A 22 -11.87 16.35 -17.55
N TRP A 23 -11.85 15.02 -17.60
CA TRP A 23 -10.71 14.22 -18.04
C TRP A 23 -11.09 13.28 -19.19
N PRO A 24 -11.47 13.80 -20.37
CA PRO A 24 -12.07 13.01 -21.45
C PRO A 24 -11.15 11.89 -21.97
N LEU A 25 -9.84 12.13 -22.09
CA LEU A 25 -8.90 11.07 -22.51
C LEU A 25 -8.75 9.96 -21.47
N TYR A 26 -8.81 10.29 -20.18
CA TYR A 26 -8.82 9.30 -19.11
C TYR A 26 -10.15 8.52 -19.09
N ALA A 27 -11.27 9.19 -19.32
CA ALA A 27 -12.58 8.58 -19.44
C ALA A 27 -12.63 7.57 -20.61
N GLU A 28 -12.06 7.92 -21.76
CA GLU A 28 -11.88 7.00 -22.89
C GLU A 28 -10.99 5.80 -22.53
N PHE A 29 -9.86 6.05 -21.85
CA PHE A 29 -9.01 4.99 -21.33
C PHE A 29 -9.81 4.02 -20.44
N ALA A 30 -10.57 4.54 -19.48
CA ALA A 30 -11.37 3.73 -18.56
C ALA A 30 -12.42 2.88 -19.30
N GLY A 31 -13.10 3.46 -20.29
CA GLY A 31 -14.07 2.74 -21.12
C GLY A 31 -13.43 1.63 -21.98
N LEU A 32 -12.22 1.85 -22.50
CA LEU A 32 -11.48 0.83 -23.24
C LEU A 32 -10.95 -0.28 -22.32
N GLN A 33 -10.49 0.08 -21.12
CA GLN A 33 -9.96 -0.85 -20.12
C GLN A 33 -11.04 -1.81 -19.62
N GLU A 34 -12.24 -1.29 -19.31
CA GLU A 34 -13.39 -2.09 -18.92
C GLU A 34 -13.77 -3.11 -20.01
N ARG A 35 -13.70 -2.71 -21.29
CA ARG A 35 -13.96 -3.59 -22.44
C ARG A 35 -12.83 -4.60 -22.71
N GLY A 36 -11.77 -4.61 -21.91
CA GLY A 36 -10.61 -5.49 -22.09
C GLY A 36 -9.72 -5.11 -23.28
N LEU A 37 -9.87 -3.91 -23.85
CA LEU A 37 -9.12 -3.44 -25.03
C LEU A 37 -7.75 -2.87 -24.64
N ARG A 38 -6.91 -3.70 -23.99
CA ARG A 38 -5.65 -3.29 -23.34
C ARG A 38 -4.73 -2.42 -24.20
N LYS A 39 -4.52 -2.78 -25.47
CA LYS A 39 -3.63 -2.00 -26.39
C LYS A 39 -4.17 -0.60 -26.66
N GLN A 40 -5.48 -0.49 -26.88
CA GLN A 40 -6.13 0.79 -27.18
C GLN A 40 -6.21 1.65 -25.91
N ALA A 41 -6.53 1.03 -24.78
CA ALA A 41 -6.49 1.67 -23.47
C ALA A 41 -5.10 2.25 -23.20
N LEU A 42 -4.04 1.46 -23.38
CA LEU A 42 -2.67 1.92 -23.18
C LEU A 42 -2.30 3.10 -24.10
N ALA A 43 -2.74 3.08 -25.37
CA ALA A 43 -2.52 4.20 -26.29
C ALA A 43 -3.21 5.49 -25.80
N LYS A 44 -4.42 5.38 -25.25
CA LYS A 44 -5.13 6.53 -24.67
C LYS A 44 -4.48 7.03 -23.37
N ALA A 45 -4.03 6.12 -22.51
CA ALA A 45 -3.28 6.46 -21.31
C ALA A 45 -1.98 7.20 -21.65
N LYS A 46 -1.26 6.75 -22.69
CA LYS A 46 -0.06 7.43 -23.17
C LYS A 46 -0.39 8.82 -23.73
N LEU A 47 -1.38 8.93 -24.61
CA LEU A 47 -1.78 10.22 -25.17
C LEU A 47 -2.14 11.23 -24.07
N PHE A 48 -2.86 10.77 -23.04
CA PHE A 48 -3.20 11.61 -21.92
C PHE A 48 -1.97 12.00 -21.07
N ALA A 49 -1.02 11.08 -20.87
CA ALA A 49 0.24 11.39 -20.20
C ALA A 49 1.06 12.44 -20.96
N ASP A 50 1.15 12.31 -22.29
CA ASP A 50 1.86 13.25 -23.16
C ASP A 50 1.20 14.66 -23.11
N GLU A 51 -0.13 14.74 -22.97
CA GLU A 51 -0.87 16.02 -22.84
C GLU A 51 -0.76 16.64 -21.44
N MET A 52 -0.81 15.81 -20.39
CA MET A 52 -0.89 16.24 -19.00
C MET A 52 0.48 16.55 -18.39
N SER A 53 1.53 15.81 -18.75
CA SER A 53 2.87 15.98 -18.19
C SER A 53 3.47 17.40 -18.32
N PRO A 54 3.29 18.17 -19.43
CA PRO A 54 3.81 19.53 -19.52
C PRO A 54 2.92 20.58 -18.83
N GLN A 55 1.76 20.20 -18.31
CA GLN A 55 0.83 21.16 -17.70
C GLN A 55 1.37 21.69 -16.36
N PRO A 56 0.96 22.91 -15.95
CA PRO A 56 1.31 23.45 -14.65
C PRO A 56 0.94 22.51 -13.49
N LEU A 57 1.70 22.58 -12.39
CA LEU A 57 1.47 21.75 -11.20
C LEU A 57 0.01 21.76 -10.74
N SER A 58 -0.66 22.91 -10.72
CA SER A 58 -2.05 23.02 -10.29
C SER A 58 -3.02 22.16 -11.12
N GLN A 59 -2.79 22.06 -12.43
CA GLN A 59 -3.62 21.25 -13.32
C GLN A 59 -3.32 19.77 -13.20
N ARG A 60 -2.03 19.40 -13.13
CA ARG A 60 -1.63 18.00 -12.87
C ARG A 60 -2.13 17.54 -11.50
N TRP A 61 -2.03 18.39 -10.49
CA TRP A 61 -2.50 18.12 -9.14
C TRP A 61 -4.02 17.95 -9.09
N ALA A 62 -4.79 18.75 -9.81
CA ALA A 62 -6.23 18.56 -9.92
C ALA A 62 -6.59 17.17 -10.45
N PHE A 63 -5.89 16.71 -11.50
CA PHE A 63 -6.07 15.35 -12.03
C PHE A 63 -5.65 14.28 -11.01
N VAL A 64 -4.45 14.39 -10.44
CA VAL A 64 -3.91 13.39 -9.49
C VAL A 64 -4.75 13.30 -8.22
N SER A 65 -5.24 14.44 -7.72
CA SER A 65 -6.12 14.49 -6.56
C SER A 65 -7.45 13.80 -6.83
N TRP A 66 -8.08 14.08 -7.98
CA TRP A 66 -9.28 13.38 -8.42
C TRP A 66 -9.03 11.88 -8.56
N LEU A 67 -7.96 11.48 -9.26
CA LEU A 67 -7.60 10.08 -9.47
C LEU A 67 -7.44 9.34 -8.14
N CYS A 68 -6.65 9.89 -7.21
CA CYS A 68 -6.35 9.23 -5.94
C CYS A 68 -7.54 9.21 -4.97
N THR A 69 -8.42 10.21 -5.05
CA THR A 69 -9.57 10.34 -4.15
C THR A 69 -10.77 9.55 -4.64
N ASP A 70 -11.10 9.64 -5.93
CA ASP A 70 -12.38 9.16 -6.46
C ASP A 70 -12.25 7.83 -7.21
N VAL A 71 -11.12 7.62 -7.89
CA VAL A 71 -10.89 6.41 -8.71
C VAL A 71 -10.15 5.33 -7.91
N LEU A 72 -9.18 5.72 -7.09
CA LEU A 72 -8.36 4.83 -6.27
C LEU A 72 -8.79 4.82 -4.79
N ALA A 73 -10.03 5.23 -4.51
CA ALA A 73 -10.60 5.43 -3.18
C ALA A 73 -10.47 4.17 -2.30
N GLU A 74 -10.80 3.01 -2.87
CA GLU A 74 -10.78 1.74 -2.18
C GLU A 74 -9.47 0.98 -2.43
N ARG A 75 -8.82 0.53 -1.35
CA ARG A 75 -7.71 -0.43 -1.41
C ARG A 75 -8.26 -1.84 -1.70
N VAL A 76 -8.86 -2.03 -2.87
CA VAL A 76 -9.10 -3.39 -3.34
C VAL A 76 -7.76 -3.93 -3.84
N VAL A 77 -7.28 -5.00 -3.19
CA VAL A 77 -6.01 -5.71 -3.44
C VAL A 77 -5.84 -6.14 -4.91
N THR A 78 -6.91 -6.09 -5.70
CA THR A 78 -6.89 -6.26 -7.16
C THR A 78 -7.07 -4.92 -7.86
N GLN A 79 -6.03 -4.08 -7.83
CA GLN A 79 -6.11 -2.70 -8.32
C GLN A 79 -6.47 -2.59 -9.82
N PRO A 80 -7.21 -1.56 -10.23
CA PRO A 80 -6.97 -0.95 -11.52
C PRO A 80 -5.62 -0.23 -11.46
N VAL A 81 -4.58 -0.91 -11.92
CA VAL A 81 -3.22 -0.37 -12.03
C VAL A 81 -3.26 0.94 -12.80
N VAL A 82 -2.81 2.05 -12.19
CA VAL A 82 -2.50 3.28 -12.92
C VAL A 82 -1.50 2.90 -14.00
N PRO A 83 -1.84 3.03 -15.30
CA PRO A 83 -0.99 2.52 -16.36
C PRO A 83 0.36 3.25 -16.36
N MET A 84 1.43 2.52 -16.67
CA MET A 84 2.81 3.01 -16.53
C MET A 84 3.08 4.42 -17.10
N PRO A 85 2.57 4.81 -18.29
CA PRO A 85 2.77 6.18 -18.78
C PRO A 85 2.20 7.24 -17.83
N LEU A 86 0.96 7.06 -17.35
CA LEU A 86 0.36 8.00 -16.38
C LEU A 86 1.09 7.96 -15.04
N ARG A 87 1.49 6.77 -14.58
CA ARG A 87 2.17 6.60 -13.31
C ARG A 87 3.51 7.33 -13.28
N SER A 88 4.36 7.08 -14.27
CA SER A 88 5.75 7.56 -14.33
C SER A 88 5.89 9.00 -14.86
N GLU A 89 5.00 9.45 -15.74
CA GLU A 89 5.14 10.76 -16.40
C GLU A 89 4.24 11.84 -15.77
N VAL A 90 3.18 11.45 -15.06
CA VAL A 90 2.21 12.40 -14.48
C VAL A 90 2.09 12.21 -12.98
N VAL A 91 1.60 11.06 -12.51
CA VAL A 91 1.14 10.88 -11.13
C VAL A 91 2.30 11.03 -10.15
N VAL A 92 3.31 10.16 -10.23
CA VAL A 92 4.41 10.15 -9.26
C VAL A 92 5.23 11.45 -9.29
N PRO A 93 5.62 12.02 -10.45
CA PRO A 93 6.28 13.32 -10.50
C PRO A 93 5.45 14.44 -9.86
N THR A 94 4.15 14.47 -10.11
CA THR A 94 3.24 15.47 -9.51
C THR A 94 3.17 15.33 -8.00
N LEU A 95 3.15 14.10 -7.46
CA LEU A 95 3.15 13.88 -6.01
C LEU A 95 4.43 14.41 -5.36
N PHE A 96 5.61 14.13 -5.94
CA PHE A 96 6.87 14.64 -5.42
C PHE A 96 6.97 16.18 -5.51
N GLU A 97 6.54 16.75 -6.62
CA GLU A 97 6.54 18.21 -6.81
C GLU A 97 5.55 18.89 -5.86
N GLN A 98 4.34 18.33 -5.67
CA GLN A 98 3.34 18.86 -4.75
C GLN A 98 3.84 18.87 -3.30
N ARG A 99 4.53 17.81 -2.85
CA ARG A 99 5.14 17.78 -1.50
C ARG A 99 6.14 18.92 -1.28
N THR A 100 6.87 19.28 -2.33
CA THR A 100 7.85 20.36 -2.26
C THR A 100 7.16 21.72 -2.28
N ALA A 101 6.13 21.87 -3.10
CA ALA A 101 5.39 23.12 -3.26
C ALA A 101 4.50 23.45 -2.05
N ASP A 102 3.87 22.44 -1.46
CA ASP A 102 3.00 22.57 -0.29
C ASP A 102 3.24 21.43 0.72
N PRO A 103 4.23 21.58 1.61
CA PRO A 103 4.54 20.58 2.65
C PRO A 103 3.42 20.37 3.68
N SER A 104 2.44 21.29 3.75
CA SER A 104 1.30 21.17 4.67
C SER A 104 0.24 20.19 4.15
N ASP A 105 0.20 19.97 2.84
CA ASP A 105 -0.70 19.03 2.21
C ASP A 105 -0.18 17.59 2.34
N VAL A 106 -0.66 16.91 3.39
CA VAL A 106 -0.27 15.54 3.71
C VAL A 106 -0.67 14.51 2.64
N ARG A 107 -1.60 14.84 1.73
CA ARG A 107 -2.18 13.88 0.77
C ARG A 107 -1.12 13.30 -0.14
N ALA A 108 -0.20 14.13 -0.63
CA ALA A 108 0.82 13.69 -1.56
C ALA A 108 1.77 12.64 -0.92
N THR A 109 2.17 12.86 0.33
CA THR A 109 2.97 11.89 1.10
C THR A 109 2.19 10.59 1.36
N ILE A 110 0.95 10.70 1.82
CA ILE A 110 0.10 9.53 2.10
C ILE A 110 -0.14 8.70 0.84
N TRP A 111 -0.34 9.34 -0.32
CA TRP A 111 -0.55 8.63 -1.58
C TRP A 111 0.73 7.99 -2.11
N LEU A 112 1.88 8.66 -2.01
CA LEU A 112 3.17 8.04 -2.36
C LEU A 112 3.40 6.77 -1.56
N VAL A 113 3.35 6.84 -0.23
CA VAL A 113 3.61 5.65 0.60
C VAL A 113 2.49 4.62 0.49
N GLY A 114 1.24 5.08 0.45
CA GLY A 114 0.08 4.21 0.49
C GLY A 114 -0.29 3.52 -0.82
N ARG A 115 0.21 3.99 -1.98
CA ARG A 115 -0.14 3.50 -3.32
C ARG A 115 1.05 3.34 -4.27
N PHE A 116 2.11 4.14 -4.10
CA PHE A 116 3.28 4.18 -4.98
C PHE A 116 4.57 3.88 -4.20
N THR A 117 4.51 2.90 -3.29
CA THR A 117 5.63 2.57 -2.38
C THR A 117 6.88 2.20 -3.17
N SER A 118 6.75 1.47 -4.28
CA SER A 118 7.87 1.07 -5.13
C SER A 118 8.65 2.27 -5.65
N GLU A 119 7.96 3.32 -6.10
CA GLU A 119 8.62 4.54 -6.59
C GLU A 119 9.32 5.32 -5.49
N VAL A 120 8.79 5.26 -4.26
CA VAL A 120 9.47 5.84 -3.10
C VAL A 120 10.82 5.14 -2.88
N TYR A 121 10.88 3.81 -3.00
CA TYR A 121 12.15 3.08 -2.96
C TYR A 121 13.06 3.39 -4.16
N GLU A 122 12.52 3.45 -5.37
CA GLU A 122 13.30 3.75 -6.59
C GLU A 122 13.98 5.12 -6.51
N VAL A 123 13.25 6.14 -6.02
CA VAL A 123 13.79 7.50 -5.87
C VAL A 123 14.83 7.59 -4.77
N ALA A 124 14.65 6.86 -3.66
CA ALA A 124 15.62 6.84 -2.56
C ALA A 124 16.93 6.12 -2.94
N GLY A 125 16.85 5.17 -3.89
CA GLY A 125 18.00 4.45 -4.41
C GLY A 125 18.39 3.23 -3.57
N PRO A 126 19.36 2.43 -4.07
CA PRO A 126 19.77 1.19 -3.42
C PRO A 126 20.41 1.46 -2.05
N GLY A 127 20.08 0.64 -1.06
CA GLY A 127 20.61 0.72 0.31
C GLY A 127 19.90 1.70 1.22
N ALA A 128 18.90 2.44 0.72
CA ALA A 128 18.07 3.28 1.56
C ALA A 128 17.22 2.42 2.53
N ILE A 129 17.26 2.76 3.82
CA ILE A 129 16.61 1.98 4.87
C ILE A 129 15.23 2.55 5.12
N ASP A 130 14.20 1.80 4.70
CA ASP A 130 12.78 2.15 4.87
C ASP A 130 12.40 3.61 4.52
N PRO A 131 12.66 4.07 3.27
CA PRO A 131 12.33 5.42 2.82
C PRO A 131 10.85 5.82 3.01
N PRO A 132 9.85 4.92 2.83
CA PRO A 132 8.46 5.28 3.08
C PRO A 132 8.19 5.68 4.54
N ALA A 133 8.78 4.99 5.51
CA ALA A 133 8.66 5.38 6.92
C ALA A 133 9.32 6.73 7.18
N GLU A 134 10.51 6.97 6.62
CA GLU A 134 11.22 8.27 6.73
C GLU A 134 10.37 9.42 6.18
N LEU A 135 9.78 9.27 4.98
CA LEU A 135 8.91 10.29 4.39
C LEU A 135 7.72 10.63 5.29
N LEU A 136 7.13 9.64 5.94
CA LEU A 136 5.97 9.83 6.83
C LEU A 136 6.36 10.43 8.17
N ARG A 137 7.51 10.06 8.75
CA ARG A 137 8.04 10.69 9.97
C ARG A 137 8.33 12.17 9.74
N ASN A 138 9.02 12.51 8.65
CA ASN A 138 9.29 13.89 8.25
C ASN A 138 7.98 14.68 8.03
N GLN A 139 6.97 14.05 7.42
CA GLN A 139 5.64 14.68 7.29
C GLN A 139 4.96 14.90 8.63
N LEU A 140 5.09 13.96 9.56
CA LEU A 140 4.50 14.06 10.90
C LEU A 140 5.17 15.18 11.71
N GLU A 141 6.47 15.41 11.56
CA GLU A 141 7.15 16.57 12.16
C GLU A 141 6.54 17.90 11.68
N ALA A 142 6.22 18.00 10.39
CA ALA A 142 5.57 19.18 9.82
C ALA A 142 4.08 19.28 10.15
N THR A 143 3.43 18.15 10.46
CA THR A 143 1.97 18.05 10.71
C THR A 143 1.67 17.17 11.94
N PRO A 144 2.12 17.58 13.14
CA PRO A 144 2.17 16.72 14.33
C PRO A 144 0.81 16.27 14.84
N ASP A 145 -0.28 16.93 14.43
CA ASP A 145 -1.66 16.57 14.79
C ASP A 145 -2.35 15.66 13.76
N SER A 146 -1.70 15.35 12.64
CA SER A 146 -2.30 14.61 11.53
C SER A 146 -2.52 13.13 11.87
N VAL A 147 -3.77 12.79 12.21
CA VAL A 147 -4.22 11.40 12.41
C VAL A 147 -3.99 10.56 11.15
N ALA A 148 -4.23 11.14 9.97
CA ALA A 148 -4.08 10.43 8.70
C ALA A 148 -2.62 10.01 8.43
N VAL A 149 -1.64 10.87 8.77
CA VAL A 149 -0.21 10.54 8.64
C VAL A 149 0.18 9.47 9.65
N ARG A 150 -0.27 9.58 10.91
CA ARG A 150 -0.03 8.54 11.93
C ARG A 150 -0.57 7.17 11.50
N GLN A 151 -1.80 7.13 11.01
CA GLN A 151 -2.41 5.89 10.52
C GLN A 151 -1.68 5.33 9.30
N CYS A 152 -1.20 6.20 8.40
CA CYS A 152 -0.44 5.77 7.24
C CYS A 152 0.92 5.17 7.63
N LEU A 153 1.62 5.79 8.58
CA LEU A 153 2.89 5.28 9.13
C LEU A 153 2.69 3.97 9.87
N ALA A 154 1.73 3.92 10.80
CA ALA A 154 1.42 2.71 11.56
C ALA A 154 1.09 1.53 10.64
N ARG A 155 0.31 1.76 9.58
CA ARG A 155 -0.03 0.73 8.60
C ARG A 155 1.16 0.28 7.75
N HIS A 156 2.05 1.19 7.39
CA HIS A 156 3.27 0.84 6.66
C HIS A 156 4.19 -0.03 7.53
N LEU A 157 4.44 0.41 8.77
CA LEU A 157 5.25 -0.35 9.74
C LEU A 157 4.66 -1.74 10.00
N LEU A 158 3.34 -1.83 10.20
CA LEU A 158 2.66 -3.10 10.43
C LEU A 158 2.83 -4.04 9.23
N ARG A 159 2.59 -3.54 8.01
CA ARG A 159 2.80 -4.34 6.80
C ARG A 159 4.24 -4.84 6.68
N THR A 160 5.23 -4.03 7.05
CA THR A 160 6.63 -4.49 7.06
C THR A 160 6.87 -5.60 8.07
N VAL A 161 6.26 -5.54 9.26
CA VAL A 161 6.34 -6.63 10.24
C VAL A 161 5.66 -7.90 9.72
N GLU A 162 4.46 -7.76 9.14
CA GLU A 162 3.71 -8.88 8.52
C GLU A 162 4.52 -9.50 7.36
N ASP A 163 5.12 -8.68 6.50
CA ASP A 163 6.00 -9.09 5.40
C ASP A 163 7.31 -9.71 5.92
N ASP A 164 7.80 -9.40 7.11
CA ASP A 164 8.97 -10.07 7.70
C ASP A 164 8.59 -11.43 8.33
N ALA A 165 7.33 -11.56 8.74
CA ALA A 165 6.75 -12.71 9.44
C ALA A 165 6.02 -13.70 8.53
N HIS A 166 5.83 -13.41 7.23
CA HIS A 166 4.96 -14.22 6.36
C HIS A 166 5.35 -15.69 6.21
N HIS A 167 6.63 -16.05 6.43
CA HIS A 167 7.09 -17.44 6.42
C HIS A 167 7.10 -18.10 7.82
N LEU A 168 6.49 -17.50 8.85
CA LEU A 168 6.43 -18.11 10.18
C LEU A 168 5.74 -19.48 10.16
N SER A 169 4.74 -19.68 9.31
CA SER A 169 4.09 -21.00 9.11
C SER A 169 5.02 -22.06 8.49
N GLU A 170 6.15 -21.64 7.93
CA GLU A 170 7.24 -22.51 7.47
C GLU A 170 8.36 -22.62 8.50
N SER A 171 8.09 -22.21 9.75
CA SER A 171 9.05 -22.13 10.86
C SER A 171 10.28 -21.28 10.51
N ARG A 172 10.07 -20.17 9.79
CA ARG A 172 11.12 -19.24 9.38
C ARG A 172 10.69 -17.80 9.60
N TYR A 173 11.59 -17.02 10.17
CA TYR A 173 11.45 -15.56 10.24
C TYR A 173 12.49 -14.91 9.33
N LEU A 174 12.03 -14.01 8.46
CA LEU A 174 12.92 -13.37 7.47
C LEU A 174 13.45 -12.01 7.92
N GLY A 175 12.77 -11.36 8.86
CA GLY A 175 13.13 -10.04 9.34
C GLY A 175 14.13 -10.01 10.48
N ASP A 176 14.40 -8.79 10.95
CA ASP A 176 15.14 -8.51 12.16
C ASP A 176 14.16 -8.34 13.33
N ALA A 177 14.24 -9.25 14.31
CA ALA A 177 13.31 -9.29 15.43
C ALA A 177 13.40 -8.05 16.32
N ASP A 178 14.60 -7.51 16.53
CA ASP A 178 14.77 -6.30 17.34
C ASP A 178 14.20 -5.09 16.60
N LEU A 179 14.47 -4.97 15.30
CA LEU A 179 13.89 -3.90 14.48
C LEU A 179 12.36 -3.96 14.46
N ASN A 180 11.78 -5.15 14.32
CA ASN A 180 10.33 -5.32 14.33
C ASN A 180 9.70 -5.06 15.69
N GLN A 181 10.38 -5.40 16.79
CA GLN A 181 9.96 -4.99 18.13
C GLN A 181 9.89 -3.47 18.26
N HIS A 182 10.87 -2.72 17.73
CA HIS A 182 10.84 -1.25 17.73
C HIS A 182 9.68 -0.70 16.88
N ARG A 183 9.45 -1.25 15.68
CA ARG A 183 8.31 -0.86 14.81
C ARG A 183 6.97 -1.05 15.52
N LEU A 184 6.78 -2.17 16.22
CA LEU A 184 5.56 -2.48 16.96
C LEU A 184 5.34 -1.52 18.15
N LEU A 185 6.41 -1.15 18.85
CA LEU A 185 6.35 -0.12 19.89
C LEU A 185 5.97 1.25 19.31
N GLU A 186 6.55 1.63 18.19
CA GLU A 186 6.23 2.88 17.48
C GLU A 186 4.75 2.91 17.04
N ILE A 187 4.20 1.82 16.51
CA ILE A 187 2.78 1.73 16.15
C ILE A 187 1.89 2.02 17.36
N ARG A 188 2.23 1.47 18.53
CA ARG A 188 1.49 1.70 19.78
C ARG A 188 1.51 3.16 20.23
N GLU A 189 2.61 3.86 19.99
CA GLU A 189 2.75 5.30 20.28
C GLU A 189 1.97 6.16 19.28
N LEU A 190 2.00 5.79 18.00
CA LEU A 190 1.26 6.46 16.93
C LEU A 190 -0.26 6.30 17.10
N ILE A 191 -0.72 5.15 17.62
CA ILE A 191 -2.13 4.79 17.77
C ILE A 191 -2.46 4.51 19.25
N PRO A 192 -2.67 5.57 20.06
CA PRO A 192 -2.88 5.43 21.51
C PRO A 192 -4.25 4.85 21.89
N ASP A 193 -5.21 4.79 20.98
CA ASP A 193 -6.51 4.14 21.20
C ASP A 193 -6.40 2.62 21.05
N SER A 194 -6.66 1.88 22.14
CA SER A 194 -6.67 0.41 22.14
C SER A 194 -7.81 -0.21 21.33
N GLY A 195 -8.85 0.56 20.99
CA GLY A 195 -9.95 0.11 20.14
C GLY A 195 -9.65 0.18 18.64
N ASP A 196 -8.54 0.80 18.22
CA ASP A 196 -8.19 0.91 16.82
C ASP A 196 -7.76 -0.46 16.24
N PRO A 197 -8.33 -0.90 15.10
CA PRO A 197 -7.97 -2.17 14.47
C PRO A 197 -6.48 -2.32 14.14
N LEU A 198 -5.79 -1.23 13.77
CA LEU A 198 -4.34 -1.29 13.50
C LEU A 198 -3.55 -1.61 14.77
N ARG A 199 -3.99 -1.12 15.91
CA ARG A 199 -3.36 -1.43 17.19
C ARG A 199 -3.62 -2.87 17.61
N ALA A 200 -4.84 -3.37 17.42
CA ALA A 200 -5.14 -4.78 17.68
C ALA A 200 -4.29 -5.71 16.80
N ALA A 201 -4.14 -5.40 15.51
CA ALA A 201 -3.28 -6.15 14.60
C ALA A 201 -1.80 -6.10 15.01
N ALA A 202 -1.28 -4.92 15.36
CA ALA A 202 0.10 -4.80 15.86
C ALA A 202 0.34 -5.60 17.15
N GLU A 203 -0.63 -5.64 18.05
CA GLU A 203 -0.53 -6.45 19.28
C GLU A 203 -0.50 -7.96 18.97
N ARG A 204 -1.27 -8.42 17.98
CA ARG A 204 -1.20 -9.80 17.47
C ARG A 204 0.19 -10.12 16.93
N GLU A 205 0.74 -9.27 16.06
CA GLU A 205 2.08 -9.48 15.49
C GLU A 205 3.17 -9.43 16.58
N ARG A 206 2.99 -8.63 17.64
CA ARG A 206 3.87 -8.62 18.80
C ARG A 206 3.86 -9.94 19.56
N GLN A 207 2.68 -10.56 19.73
CA GLN A 207 2.56 -11.87 20.37
C GLN A 207 3.24 -12.95 19.53
N LEU A 208 3.07 -12.93 18.21
CA LEU A 208 3.75 -13.85 17.29
C LEU A 208 5.28 -13.67 17.32
N LEU A 209 5.77 -12.43 17.32
CA LEU A 209 7.20 -12.16 17.40
C LEU A 209 7.82 -12.68 18.70
N HIS A 210 7.13 -12.47 19.84
CA HIS A 210 7.57 -13.01 21.13
C HIS A 210 7.56 -14.54 21.15
N ALA A 211 6.49 -15.15 20.63
CA ALA A 211 6.40 -16.60 20.48
C ALA A 211 7.55 -17.15 19.63
N TRP A 212 7.86 -16.48 18.52
CA TRP A 212 8.99 -16.85 17.66
C TRP A 212 10.34 -16.77 18.38
N GLN A 213 10.56 -15.73 19.18
CA GLN A 213 11.79 -15.59 19.97
C GLN A 213 11.93 -16.73 20.99
N GLU A 214 10.85 -17.10 21.70
CA GLU A 214 10.86 -18.25 22.61
C GLU A 214 11.12 -19.56 21.87
N PHE A 215 10.36 -19.83 20.80
CA PHE A 215 10.52 -20.99 19.94
C PHE A 215 11.96 -21.15 19.44
N SER A 216 12.58 -20.07 18.96
CA SER A 216 13.95 -20.09 18.41
C SER A 216 15.01 -20.56 19.41
N THR A 217 14.71 -20.49 20.71
CA THR A 217 15.58 -20.97 21.80
C THR A 217 15.16 -22.31 22.39
N SER A 218 14.00 -22.85 22.00
CA SER A 218 13.40 -24.06 22.58
C SER A 218 14.04 -25.37 22.11
N GLY A 219 14.69 -25.39 20.94
CA GLY A 219 15.19 -26.60 20.28
C GLY A 219 14.13 -27.37 19.47
N GLU A 220 12.89 -26.90 19.45
CA GLU A 220 11.79 -27.45 18.63
C GLU A 220 11.95 -27.05 17.16
N THR A 221 11.31 -27.79 16.25
CA THR A 221 11.51 -27.61 14.79
C THR A 221 10.28 -27.16 14.02
N ASP A 222 9.11 -27.15 14.67
CA ASP A 222 7.83 -26.82 14.06
C ASP A 222 7.15 -25.73 14.89
N PHE A 223 7.20 -24.50 14.39
CA PHE A 223 6.67 -23.31 15.06
C PHE A 223 5.14 -23.36 15.21
N ASP A 224 4.44 -23.83 14.18
CA ASP A 224 2.98 -23.92 14.20
C ASP A 224 2.51 -24.92 15.26
N ALA A 225 3.12 -26.12 15.28
CA ALA A 225 2.83 -27.12 16.30
C ALA A 225 3.19 -26.62 17.72
N TRP A 226 4.30 -25.90 17.84
CA TRP A 226 4.74 -25.31 19.10
C TRP A 226 3.74 -24.26 19.63
N CYS A 227 3.25 -23.36 18.77
CA CYS A 227 2.23 -22.38 19.11
C CYS A 227 0.94 -23.06 19.60
N VAL A 228 0.47 -24.12 18.91
CA VAL A 228 -0.73 -24.87 19.30
C VAL A 228 -0.57 -25.50 20.69
N HIS A 229 0.58 -26.12 20.97
CA HIS A 229 0.86 -26.67 22.31
C HIS A 229 0.92 -25.60 23.39
N GLY A 230 1.41 -24.40 23.06
CA GLY A 230 1.48 -23.24 23.95
C GLY A 230 0.18 -22.46 24.10
N ASN A 231 -0.90 -22.85 23.41
CA ASN A 231 -2.16 -22.10 23.32
C ASN A 231 -1.97 -20.65 22.82
N ILE A 232 -1.05 -20.49 21.85
CA ILE A 232 -0.79 -19.26 21.11
C ILE A 232 -1.47 -19.38 19.74
N GLU A 233 -2.13 -18.31 19.28
CA GLU A 233 -2.70 -18.30 17.93
C GLU A 233 -1.56 -18.45 16.90
N PRO A 234 -1.58 -19.48 16.04
CA PRO A 234 -0.53 -19.67 15.06
C PRO A 234 -0.54 -18.54 14.01
N PRO A 235 0.56 -18.33 13.28
CA PRO A 235 0.55 -17.43 12.13
C PRO A 235 -0.56 -17.87 11.16
N ALA A 236 -1.14 -16.92 10.44
CA ALA A 236 -2.12 -17.26 9.42
C ALA A 236 -1.43 -18.15 8.38
N GLY A 237 -1.81 -19.43 8.31
CA GLY A 237 -1.23 -20.37 7.36
C GLY A 237 -1.31 -19.83 5.94
N ASN A 238 -0.28 -20.08 5.12
CA ASN A 238 -0.21 -19.64 3.74
C ASN A 238 -1.45 -20.06 2.92
N ALA A 239 -2.47 -19.20 2.86
CA ALA A 239 -3.62 -19.35 1.96
C ALA A 239 -3.27 -19.05 0.48
N TYR A 240 -1.97 -18.99 0.14
CA TYR A 240 -1.48 -18.54 -1.18
C TYR A 240 -0.54 -19.54 -1.90
N TYR A 241 -0.44 -20.80 -1.46
CA TYR A 241 0.20 -21.83 -2.28
C TYR A 241 -0.84 -22.73 -2.95
N TYR A 242 -0.84 -22.72 -4.27
CA TYR A 242 -1.62 -23.60 -5.14
C TYR A 242 -1.40 -25.06 -4.75
N TYR A 243 -2.44 -25.72 -4.22
CA TYR A 243 -2.56 -27.17 -4.32
C TYR A 243 -2.82 -27.52 -5.79
N TYR A 244 -1.76 -27.71 -6.56
CA TYR A 244 -1.79 -28.69 -7.64
C TYR A 244 -1.20 -29.97 -7.07
N GLU A 245 -2.08 -30.81 -6.51
CA GLU A 245 -1.77 -32.21 -6.31
C GLU A 245 -1.62 -32.88 -7.69
N ASN A 246 -0.51 -33.60 -7.87
CA ASN A 246 -0.32 -34.56 -8.95
C ASN A 246 -1.03 -35.88 -8.61
#